data_AF-A0A7S3XES7-F1
#
_entry.id   AF-A0A7S3XES7-F1
#
_cell.length_a   1.000
_cell.length_b   1.000
_cell.length_c   1.000
_cell.angle_alpha   90.00
_cell.angle_beta   90.00
_cell.angle_gamma   90.00
#
_symmetry.space_group_name_H-M   'P 1'
#
loop_
_entity.id
_entity.type
_entity.pdbx_description
1 polymer ?
#
loop_
_entity_poly.entity_id
_entity_poly.type
_entity_poly.pdbx_seq_one_letter_code
_entity_poly.pdbx_strand_id
1 'polypeptide(L)'
;EKQLIVPLTSDKGLCGGVNSTIVKYTRALMALQSETDSTLLVVGEKGKAQLERTHGSTIHSTIGDMAKVAITFPQVSAIVDKVLEAGSYEKTHILFNHFVSVITNKPTIATIASP
;
A
#
# COMPACT_ATOMS: atom_id res chain seq x y z
N GLU A 1 -7.88 -13.88 -11.88
CA GLU A 1 -6.60 -13.63 -11.19
C GLU A 1 -6.88 -12.78 -9.96
N LYS A 2 -6.56 -13.26 -8.76
CA LYS A 2 -6.67 -12.44 -7.53
C LYS A 2 -5.38 -11.70 -7.31
N GLN A 3 -5.47 -10.41 -7.03
CA GLN A 3 -4.29 -9.59 -6.77
C GLN A 3 -4.43 -8.77 -5.50
N LEU A 4 -3.29 -8.56 -4.86
CA LEU A 4 -3.15 -7.73 -3.67
C LEU A 4 -2.45 -6.43 -4.03
N ILE A 5 -3.00 -5.31 -3.61
CA ILE A 5 -2.41 -3.99 -3.77
C ILE A 5 -2.10 -3.42 -2.38
N VAL A 6 -0.82 -3.13 -2.15
CA VAL A 6 -0.28 -2.68 -0.86
C VAL A 6 0.26 -1.26 -1.00
N PRO A 7 -0.59 -0.22 -0.82
CA PRO A 7 -0.11 1.16 -0.76
C PRO A 7 0.57 1.47 0.56
N LEU A 8 1.83 1.91 0.49
CA LEU A 8 2.61 2.37 1.63
C LEU A 8 2.47 3.89 1.80
N THR A 9 1.89 4.29 2.92
CA THR A 9 1.69 5.69 3.33
C THR A 9 2.13 5.90 4.77
N SER A 10 2.18 7.16 5.22
CA SER A 10 2.48 7.48 6.62
C SER A 10 1.22 7.55 7.48
N ASP A 11 1.39 7.43 8.80
CA ASP A 11 0.34 7.72 9.78
C ASP A 11 0.16 9.23 10.00
N LYS A 12 1.26 9.99 9.85
CA LYS A 12 1.30 11.44 10.07
C LYS A 12 1.03 12.23 8.79
N GLY A 13 0.52 13.45 8.95
CA GLY A 13 0.33 14.42 7.87
C GLY A 13 1.54 15.35 7.67
N LEU A 14 1.30 16.51 7.04
CA LEU A 14 2.29 17.59 6.82
C LEU A 14 3.50 17.21 5.94
N CYS A 15 3.38 16.15 5.15
CA CYS A 15 4.41 15.66 4.23
C CYS A 15 4.21 16.13 2.78
N GLY A 16 3.47 17.22 2.56
CA GLY A 16 3.09 17.68 1.21
C GLY A 16 2.33 16.60 0.43
N GLY A 17 2.79 16.32 -0.80
CA GLY A 17 2.15 15.39 -1.73
C GLY A 17 2.49 13.90 -1.54
N VAL A 18 3.35 13.53 -0.59
CA VAL A 18 3.90 12.16 -0.48
C VAL A 18 2.80 11.09 -0.39
N ASN A 19 1.84 11.24 0.53
CA ASN A 19 0.74 10.27 0.69
C ASN A 19 -0.27 10.33 -0.45
N SER A 20 -0.64 11.53 -0.88
CA SER A 20 -1.64 11.73 -1.93
C SER A 20 -1.18 11.18 -3.28
N THR A 21 0.13 11.23 -3.56
CA THR A 21 0.73 10.61 -4.74
C THR A 21 0.51 9.09 -4.73
N ILE A 22 0.82 8.40 -3.63
CA ILE A 22 0.60 6.95 -3.54
C ILE A 22 -0.87 6.61 -3.74
N VAL A 23 -1.77 7.28 -3.03
CA VAL A 23 -3.22 7.07 -3.17
C VAL A 23 -3.70 7.31 -4.61
N LYS A 24 -3.20 8.34 -5.28
CA LYS A 24 -3.52 8.62 -6.70
C LYS A 24 -3.11 7.45 -7.60
N TYR A 25 -1.90 6.93 -7.42
CA TYR A 25 -1.40 5.80 -8.21
C TYR A 25 -2.13 4.49 -7.89
N THR A 26 -2.52 4.27 -6.63
CA THR A 26 -3.37 3.14 -6.24
C THR A 26 -4.70 3.16 -6.97
N ARG A 27 -5.39 4.30 -6.97
CA ARG A 27 -6.67 4.46 -7.70
C ARG A 27 -6.50 4.25 -9.20
N ALA A 28 -5.42 4.78 -9.78
CA ALA A 28 -5.13 4.58 -11.19
C ALA A 28 -4.89 3.10 -11.53
N LEU A 29 -4.15 2.38 -10.67
CA LEU A 29 -3.91 0.95 -10.85
C LEU A 29 -5.20 0.14 -10.76
N MET A 30 -6.04 0.42 -9.75
CA MET A 30 -7.35 -0.25 -9.61
C MET A 30 -8.27 0.03 -10.80
N ALA A 31 -8.27 1.26 -11.32
CA ALA A 31 -9.06 1.59 -12.50
C ALA A 31 -8.56 0.89 -13.77
N LEU A 32 -7.24 0.73 -13.93
CA LEU A 32 -6.64 -0.01 -15.04
C LEU A 32 -6.89 -1.52 -14.96
N GLN A 33 -7.15 -2.04 -13.76
CA GLN A 33 -7.36 -3.46 -13.49
C GLN A 33 -8.80 -3.72 -13.01
N SER A 34 -9.78 -2.97 -13.53
CA SER A 34 -11.19 -3.07 -13.10
C SER A 34 -11.79 -4.47 -13.23
N GLU A 35 -11.32 -5.25 -14.21
CA GLU A 35 -11.76 -6.62 -14.47
C GLU A 35 -11.07 -7.66 -13.57
N THR A 36 -10.10 -7.24 -12.75
CA THR A 36 -9.33 -8.11 -11.85
C THR A 36 -9.82 -7.97 -10.42
N ASP A 37 -9.97 -9.10 -9.72
CA ASP A 37 -10.34 -9.12 -8.31
C ASP A 37 -9.20 -8.55 -7.45
N SER A 38 -9.32 -7.26 -7.14
CA SER A 38 -8.28 -6.43 -6.53
C SER A 38 -8.60 -6.18 -5.07
N THR A 39 -7.75 -6.70 -4.19
CA THR A 39 -7.87 -6.48 -2.74
C THR A 39 -6.83 -5.46 -2.28
N LEU A 40 -7.23 -4.55 -1.39
CA LEU A 40 -6.33 -3.57 -0.77
C LEU A 40 -5.90 -4.01 0.62
N LEU A 41 -4.59 -3.92 0.89
CA LEU A 41 -4.03 -3.94 2.24
C LEU A 41 -3.25 -2.65 2.45
N VAL A 42 -3.82 -1.74 3.22
CA VAL A 42 -3.30 -0.38 3.33
C VAL A 42 -2.31 -0.28 4.48
N VAL A 43 -1.12 0.24 4.21
CA VAL A 43 -0.14 0.55 5.27
C VAL A 43 -0.11 2.06 5.48
N GLY A 44 -0.38 2.48 6.71
CA GLY A 44 -0.46 3.88 7.13
C GLY A 44 -1.89 4.44 7.17
N GLU A 45 -2.19 5.20 8.23
CA GLU A 45 -3.54 5.75 8.45
C GLU A 45 -3.95 6.78 7.38
N LYS A 46 -3.01 7.50 6.76
CA LYS A 46 -3.34 8.49 5.71
C LYS A 46 -3.81 7.85 4.42
N GLY A 47 -3.25 6.71 4.03
CA GLY A 47 -3.74 5.93 2.90
C GLY A 47 -5.16 5.45 3.13
N LYS A 48 -5.41 4.87 4.32
CA LYS A 48 -6.73 4.35 4.71
C LYS A 48 -7.78 5.47 4.64
N ALA A 49 -7.55 6.58 5.32
CA ALA A 49 -8.51 7.69 5.37
C ALA A 49 -8.88 8.24 3.98
N GLN A 50 -7.96 8.21 3.01
CA GLN A 50 -8.26 8.64 1.64
C GLN A 50 -8.91 7.56 0.77
N LEU A 51 -8.53 6.30 0.94
CA LEU A 51 -9.03 5.19 0.13
C LEU A 51 -10.41 4.71 0.61
N GLU A 52 -10.66 4.70 1.92
CA GLU A 52 -11.90 4.25 2.55
C GLU A 52 -13.15 4.91 1.94
N ARG A 53 -13.07 6.21 1.62
CA ARG A 53 -14.17 6.98 1.00
C ARG A 53 -14.58 6.50 -0.39
N THR A 54 -13.67 5.83 -1.10
CA THR A 54 -13.84 5.48 -2.53
C THR A 54 -13.76 3.99 -2.80
N HIS A 55 -13.00 3.26 -1.99
CA HIS A 55 -12.64 1.85 -2.19
C HIS A 55 -12.76 1.06 -0.88
N GLY A 56 -13.51 1.55 0.11
CA GLY A 56 -13.62 0.93 1.44
C GLY A 56 -14.03 -0.54 1.42
N SER A 57 -14.90 -0.94 0.48
CA SER A 57 -15.32 -2.34 0.30
C SER A 57 -14.20 -3.28 -0.17
N THR A 58 -13.14 -2.74 -0.77
CA THR A 58 -11.99 -3.53 -1.25
C THR A 58 -10.85 -3.61 -0.23
N ILE A 59 -10.94 -2.85 0.87
CA ILE A 59 -9.91 -2.85 1.93
C ILE A 59 -10.12 -4.08 2.80
N HIS A 60 -9.23 -5.05 2.68
CA HIS A 60 -9.22 -6.24 3.54
C HIS A 60 -8.68 -5.90 4.94
N SER A 61 -7.58 -5.15 5.00
CA SER A 61 -6.96 -4.80 6.27
C SER A 61 -6.16 -3.51 6.17
N THR A 62 -5.94 -2.86 7.32
CA THR A 62 -5.07 -1.70 7.45
C THR A 62 -4.05 -1.94 8.55
N ILE A 63 -2.81 -1.53 8.30
CA ILE A 63 -1.71 -1.57 9.25
C ILE A 63 -1.30 -0.13 9.53
N GLY A 64 -1.60 0.35 10.73
CA GLY A 64 -1.20 1.67 11.19
C GLY A 64 -0.06 1.60 12.21
N ASP A 65 0.36 2.78 12.66
CA ASP A 65 1.26 2.97 13.79
C ASP A 65 2.70 2.49 13.58
N MET A 66 3.12 2.37 12.32
CA MET A 66 4.46 1.90 11.96
C MET A 66 5.56 2.94 12.21
N ALA A 67 5.21 4.23 12.23
CA ALA A 67 6.17 5.32 12.30
C ALA A 67 6.52 5.80 13.73
N LYS A 68 6.01 5.15 14.78
CA LYS A 68 6.34 5.51 16.18
C LYS A 68 7.74 5.08 16.61
N VAL A 69 8.26 4.00 16.01
CA VAL A 69 9.58 3.44 16.28
C VAL A 69 10.31 3.27 14.95
N ALA A 70 11.64 3.17 14.98
CA ALA A 70 12.40 2.79 13.79
C ALA A 70 11.87 1.47 13.21
N ILE A 71 11.63 1.44 11.91
CA ILE A 71 11.14 0.25 11.21
C ILE A 71 12.25 -0.81 11.22
N THR A 72 11.94 -2.00 11.74
CA THR A 72 12.88 -3.12 11.82
C THR A 72 12.42 -4.28 10.96
N PHE A 73 13.37 -5.11 10.50
CA PHE A 73 13.06 -6.29 9.69
C PHE A 73 12.07 -7.26 10.37
N PRO A 74 12.18 -7.58 11.68
CA PRO A 74 11.23 -8.47 12.34
C PRO A 74 9.79 -7.94 12.36
N GLN A 75 9.60 -6.62 12.49
CA GLN A 75 8.28 -6.00 12.41
C GLN A 75 7.67 -6.16 11.02
N VAL A 76 8.47 -5.97 9.97
CA VAL A 76 8.03 -6.17 8.58
C VAL A 76 7.72 -7.64 8.33
N SER A 77 8.53 -8.58 8.84
CA SER A 77 8.26 -10.01 8.73
C SER A 77 6.90 -10.38 9.33
N ALA A 78 6.61 -9.93 10.56
CA ALA A 78 5.33 -10.19 11.21
C ALA A 78 4.13 -9.58 10.48
N ILE A 79 4.34 -8.49 9.74
CA ILE A 79 3.33 -7.89 8.86
C ILE A 79 3.11 -8.78 7.63
N VAL A 80 4.19 -9.24 7.00
CA VAL A 80 4.13 -10.12 5.83
C VAL A 80 3.42 -11.42 6.18
N ASP A 81 3.68 -12.00 7.36
CA ASP A 81 2.99 -13.22 7.81
C ASP A 81 1.47 -13.02 7.84
N LYS A 82 1.00 -11.89 8.39
CA LYS A 82 -0.44 -11.52 8.38
C LYS A 82 -0.99 -11.30 6.97
N VAL A 83 -0.17 -10.78 6.06
CA VAL A 83 -0.55 -10.59 4.65
C VAL A 83 -0.72 -11.94 3.95
N LEU A 84 0.17 -12.90 4.23
CA LEU A 84 0.10 -14.25 3.66
C LEU A 84 -1.09 -15.04 4.23
N GLU A 85 -1.44 -14.83 5.51
CA GLU A 85 -2.63 -15.39 6.13
C GLU A 85 -3.94 -14.84 5.54
N ALA A 86 -3.93 -13.59 5.03
CA ALA A 86 -5.10 -12.93 4.48
C ALA A 86 -5.61 -13.54 3.15
N GLY A 87 -4.82 -14.41 2.51
CA GLY A 87 -5.25 -15.16 1.34
C GLY A 87 -4.14 -15.39 0.32
N SER A 88 -4.41 -16.30 -0.62
CA SER A 88 -3.54 -16.53 -1.77
C SER A 88 -3.87 -15.54 -2.89
N TYR A 89 -2.86 -14.76 -3.29
CA TYR A 89 -2.92 -13.81 -4.39
C TYR A 89 -1.85 -14.17 -5.41
N GLU A 90 -2.20 -14.14 -6.70
CA GLU A 90 -1.27 -14.50 -7.78
C GLU A 90 -0.21 -13.40 -7.97
N LYS A 91 -0.62 -12.14 -7.81
CA LYS A 91 0.22 -10.95 -7.99
C LYS A 91 0.03 -10.01 -6.81
N THR A 92 1.15 -9.53 -6.26
CA THR A 92 1.15 -8.51 -5.21
C THR A 92 1.86 -7.26 -5.73
N HIS A 93 1.17 -6.13 -5.70
CA HIS A 93 1.68 -4.81 -6.10
C HIS A 93 1.97 -3.97 -4.85
N ILE A 94 3.23 -3.64 -4.61
CA ILE A 94 3.66 -2.75 -3.53
C ILE A 94 3.89 -1.36 -4.10
N LEU A 95 3.11 -0.38 -3.63
CA LEU A 95 3.23 1.01 -4.06
C LEU A 95 3.94 1.83 -2.98
N PHE A 96 5.07 2.42 -3.34
CA PHE A 96 5.88 3.21 -2.42
C PHE A 96 6.57 4.37 -3.14
N ASN A 97 7.05 5.33 -2.36
CA ASN A 97 7.85 6.43 -2.89
C ASN A 97 9.33 6.05 -2.81
N HIS A 98 9.99 5.95 -3.95
CA HIS A 98 11.44 5.79 -4.04
C HIS A 98 12.11 7.16 -3.87
N PHE A 99 12.91 7.29 -2.83
CA PHE A 99 13.68 8.50 -2.56
C PHE A 99 14.80 8.65 -3.59
N VAL A 100 14.76 9.73 -4.37
CA VAL A 100 15.82 10.07 -5.36
C VAL A 100 16.67 11.21 -4.83
N SER A 101 16.04 12.24 -4.28
CA SER A 101 16.72 13.39 -3.66
C SER A 101 15.80 14.05 -2.63
N VAL A 102 16.34 15.02 -1.88
CA VAL A 102 15.57 15.82 -0.91
C VAL A 102 14.35 16.50 -1.55
N ILE A 103 14.44 16.83 -2.84
CA ILE A 103 13.38 17.52 -3.60
C ILE A 103 12.47 16.50 -4.31
N THR A 104 13.01 15.35 -4.72
CA THR A 104 12.33 14.42 -5.63
C THR A 104 12.13 13.04 -5.03
N ASN A 105 10.87 12.63 -4.97
CA ASN A 105 10.45 11.27 -4.66
C ASN A 105 9.68 10.70 -5.85
N LYS A 106 10.05 9.50 -6.29
CA LYS A 106 9.43 8.84 -7.46
C LYS A 106 8.44 7.76 -6.99
N PRO A 107 7.13 7.88 -7.27
CA PRO A 107 6.20 6.79 -6.99
C PRO A 107 6.57 5.58 -7.84
N THR A 108 6.69 4.43 -7.18
CA THR A 108 7.17 3.18 -7.77
C THR A 108 6.24 2.04 -7.39
N ILE A 109 6.02 1.13 -8.33
CA ILE A 109 5.22 -0.09 -8.14
C ILE A 109 6.17 -1.26 -8.28
N ALA A 110 6.39 -2.00 -7.20
CA ALA A 110 7.08 -3.28 -7.24
C ALA A 110 6.04 -4.39 -7.34
N THR A 111 6.18 -5.27 -8.33
CA THR A 111 5.28 -6.42 -8.51
C THR A 111 6.00 -7.69 -8.11
N ILE A 112 5.40 -8.43 -7.19
CA ILE A 112 5.88 -9.73 -6.73
C ILE A 112 4.86 -10.75 -7.21
N ALA A 113 5.32 -11.71 -8.02
CA ALA A 113 4.52 -12.88 -8.37
C ALA A 113 4.56 -13.87 -7.20
N SER A 114 3.41 -14.43 -6.83
CA SER A 114 3.41 -15.58 -5.94
C SER A 114 4.07 -16.76 -6.63
N PRO A 115 4.85 -17.58 -5.90
CA PRO A 115 5.32 -18.87 -6.41
C PRO A 115 4.17 -19.81 -6.77
#